data_AF-A0A7X5WRX2-F1
#
_entry.id   AF-A0A7X5WRX2-F1
#
_cell.length_a   1.000
_cell.length_b   1.000
_cell.length_c   1.000
_cell.angle_alpha   90.00
_cell.angle_beta   90.00
_cell.angle_gamma   90.00
#
_symmetry.space_group_name_H-M   'P 1'
#
loop_
_entity.id
_entity.type
_entity.pdbx_description
1 polymer ?
#
loop_
_entity_poly.entity_id
_entity_poly.type
_entity_poly.pdbx_seq_one_letter_code
_entity_poly.pdbx_strand_id
1 'polypeptide(L)'
;MTAWRRDLRVSLATWAEARLYVGTAYIVTWAVLERLEPPPDFAPIDDGLIPWDGTWYRDLAAKGYDAPELVDGIRFFPLWPLLGRFFGAIGDRPDIALVVLANLLALVAGALLHRLALQETRDPATARRTVRLFALFPPAFVLVLGYSEA
;
A
#
# COMPACT_ATOMS: atom_id res chain seq x y z
N MET A 1 -7.64 24.92 -15.77
CA MET A 1 -7.57 23.77 -14.85
C MET A 1 -6.76 24.18 -13.62
N THR A 2 -7.23 23.94 -12.39
CA THR A 2 -6.45 24.25 -11.17
C THR A 2 -5.19 23.38 -11.11
N ALA A 3 -4.09 23.90 -10.54
CA ALA A 3 -2.81 23.19 -10.45
C ALA A 3 -2.96 21.77 -9.86
N TRP A 4 -3.74 21.66 -8.78
CA TRP A 4 -4.07 20.39 -8.13
C TRP A 4 -4.74 19.35 -9.01
N ARG A 5 -5.61 19.76 -9.94
CA ARG A 5 -6.26 18.81 -10.86
C ARG A 5 -5.25 18.17 -11.81
N ARG A 6 -4.20 18.88 -12.20
CA ARG A 6 -3.13 18.32 -13.04
C ARG A 6 -2.30 17.33 -12.24
N ASP A 7 -1.90 17.71 -11.03
CA ASP A 7 -1.06 16.88 -10.16
C ASP A 7 -1.75 15.56 -9.81
N LEU A 8 -3.04 15.63 -9.45
CA LEU A 8 -3.86 14.45 -9.19
C LEU A 8 -4.05 13.56 -10.44
N ARG A 9 -4.20 14.12 -11.64
CA ARG A 9 -4.34 13.31 -12.87
C ARG A 9 -3.08 12.53 -13.19
N VAL A 10 -1.90 13.15 -13.05
CA VAL A 10 -0.62 12.48 -13.27
C VAL A 10 -0.41 11.38 -12.23
N SER A 11 -0.69 11.69 -10.96
CA SER A 11 -0.61 10.71 -9.87
C SER A 11 -1.56 9.55 -10.10
N LEU A 12 -2.83 9.82 -10.44
CA LEU A 12 -3.86 8.81 -10.65
C LEU A 12 -3.52 7.84 -11.79
N ALA A 13 -3.02 8.35 -12.92
CA ALA A 13 -2.63 7.49 -14.05
C ALA A 13 -1.53 6.51 -13.65
N THR A 14 -0.52 7.00 -12.93
CA THR A 14 0.62 6.19 -12.48
C THR A 14 0.22 5.22 -11.36
N TRP A 15 -0.60 5.71 -10.43
CA TRP A 15 -1.20 4.91 -9.36
C TRP A 15 -1.97 3.73 -9.95
N ALA A 16 -2.82 3.97 -10.96
CA ALA A 16 -3.57 2.92 -11.64
C ALA A 16 -2.65 1.92 -12.36
N GLU A 17 -1.60 2.39 -13.03
CA GLU A 17 -0.58 1.55 -13.66
C GLU A 17 0.05 0.58 -12.64
N ALA A 18 0.45 1.07 -11.46
CA ALA A 18 1.00 0.22 -10.39
C ALA A 18 0.02 -0.88 -9.94
N ARG A 19 -1.29 -0.56 -9.84
CA ARG A 19 -2.31 -1.53 -9.42
C ARG A 19 -2.58 -2.59 -10.49
N LEU A 20 -2.46 -2.23 -11.76
CA LEU A 20 -2.53 -3.21 -12.85
C LEU A 20 -1.36 -4.21 -12.77
N TYR A 21 -0.13 -3.74 -12.51
CA TYR A 21 1.01 -4.65 -12.35
C TYR A 21 0.88 -5.54 -11.10
N VAL A 22 0.53 -4.97 -9.95
CA VAL A 22 0.35 -5.77 -8.72
C VAL A 22 -0.82 -6.74 -8.87
N GLY A 23 -1.95 -6.32 -9.43
CA GLY A 23 -3.09 -7.20 -9.69
C GLY A 23 -2.74 -8.33 -10.67
N THR A 24 -1.98 -8.03 -11.72
CA THR A 24 -1.50 -9.06 -12.65
C THR A 24 -0.55 -10.04 -11.96
N ALA A 25 0.42 -9.53 -11.19
CA ALA A 25 1.34 -10.36 -10.43
C ALA A 25 0.61 -11.25 -9.41
N TYR A 26 -0.41 -10.71 -8.74
CA TYR A 26 -1.28 -11.44 -7.82
C TYR A 26 -2.00 -12.59 -8.52
N ILE A 27 -2.68 -12.31 -9.64
CA ILE A 27 -3.40 -13.33 -10.43
C ILE A 27 -2.44 -14.42 -10.93
N VAL A 28 -1.28 -14.03 -11.46
CA VAL A 28 -0.27 -14.98 -11.94
C VAL A 28 0.23 -15.85 -10.79
N THR A 29 0.53 -15.24 -9.63
CA THR A 29 1.00 -15.96 -8.44
C THR A 29 -0.05 -16.96 -7.98
N TRP A 30 -1.30 -16.53 -7.82
CA TRP A 30 -2.41 -17.41 -7.46
C TRP A 30 -2.54 -18.58 -8.44
N ALA A 31 -2.54 -18.31 -9.74
CA ALA A 31 -2.68 -19.33 -10.77
C ALA A 31 -1.49 -20.32 -10.78
N VAL A 32 -0.28 -19.87 -10.48
CA VAL A 32 0.89 -20.74 -10.34
C VAL A 32 0.75 -21.63 -9.11
N LEU A 33 0.40 -21.04 -7.96
CA LEU A 33 0.28 -21.75 -6.69
C LEU A 33 -0.77 -22.87 -6.73
N GLU A 34 -1.91 -22.65 -7.40
CA GLU A 34 -2.94 -23.69 -7.58
C GLU A 34 -2.47 -24.92 -8.37
N ARG A 35 -1.34 -24.82 -9.08
CA ARG A 35 -0.79 -25.90 -9.91
C ARG A 35 0.41 -26.60 -9.26
N LEU A 36 0.84 -26.16 -8.08
CA LEU A 36 1.97 -26.78 -7.39
C LEU A 36 1.51 -28.02 -6.64
N GLU A 37 2.23 -29.13 -6.85
CA GLU A 37 2.07 -30.38 -6.11
C GLU A 37 3.44 -30.81 -5.56
N PRO A 38 3.65 -30.84 -4.23
CA PRO A 38 2.69 -30.41 -3.19
C PRO A 38 2.50 -28.88 -3.14
N PRO A 39 1.39 -28.39 -2.57
CA PRO A 39 1.23 -26.96 -2.29
C PRO A 39 2.30 -26.50 -1.27
N PRO A 40 2.70 -25.22 -1.29
CA PRO A 40 3.65 -24.70 -0.31
C PRO A 40 3.02 -24.66 1.09
N ASP A 41 3.84 -24.87 2.13
CA ASP A 41 3.39 -24.75 3.53
C ASP A 41 2.98 -23.33 3.92
N PHE A 42 3.45 -22.33 3.16
CA PHE A 42 3.15 -20.92 3.38
C PHE A 42 3.09 -20.17 2.05
N ALA A 43 2.02 -19.40 1.83
CA ALA A 43 1.88 -18.51 0.70
C ALA A 43 1.41 -17.11 1.16
N PRO A 44 2.21 -16.04 0.95
CA PRO A 44 1.82 -14.67 1.32
C PRO A 44 0.49 -14.22 0.72
N ILE A 45 0.06 -14.84 -0.38
CA ILE A 45 -1.20 -14.51 -1.07
C ILE A 45 -2.44 -14.86 -0.24
N ASP A 46 -2.32 -15.75 0.75
CA ASP A 46 -3.42 -16.16 1.62
C ASP A 46 -3.84 -15.01 2.56
N ASP A 47 -2.91 -14.10 2.86
CA ASP A 47 -3.17 -12.85 3.58
C ASP A 47 -3.65 -11.71 2.66
N GLY A 48 -3.87 -12.00 1.37
CA GLY A 48 -4.33 -11.02 0.38
C GLY A 48 -3.33 -9.87 0.18
N LEU A 49 -3.75 -8.64 0.51
CA LEU A 49 -2.94 -7.43 0.34
C LEU A 49 -2.29 -6.95 1.66
N ILE A 50 -2.27 -7.80 2.68
CA ILE A 50 -1.60 -7.52 3.97
C ILE A 50 -0.62 -8.62 4.40
N PRO A 51 0.18 -9.23 3.51
CA PRO A 51 1.16 -10.24 3.94
C PRO A 51 2.20 -9.67 4.91
N TRP A 52 2.88 -10.55 5.63
CA TRP A 52 4.04 -10.25 6.50
C TRP A 52 3.76 -9.16 7.57
N ASP A 53 4.23 -7.92 7.39
CA ASP A 53 4.03 -6.85 8.37
C ASP A 53 2.57 -6.34 8.35
N GLY A 54 1.86 -6.55 7.24
CA GLY A 54 0.44 -6.23 7.14
C GLY A 54 -0.42 -6.99 8.15
N THR A 55 -0.11 -8.26 8.43
CA THR A 55 -0.84 -9.06 9.41
C THR A 55 -0.59 -8.55 10.82
N TRP A 56 0.64 -8.11 11.13
CA TRP A 56 0.96 -7.45 12.39
C TRP A 56 0.17 -6.15 12.57
N TYR A 57 0.09 -5.30 11.54
CA TYR A 57 -0.70 -4.07 11.62
C TYR A 57 -2.19 -4.34 11.83
N ARG A 58 -2.75 -5.34 11.13
CA ARG A 58 -4.14 -5.79 11.32
C ARG A 58 -4.36 -6.27 12.76
N ASP A 59 -3.48 -7.14 13.26
CA ASP A 59 -3.66 -7.79 14.56
C ASP A 59 -3.47 -6.79 15.70
N LEU A 60 -2.50 -5.87 15.59
CA LEU A 60 -2.33 -4.75 16.53
C LEU A 60 -3.53 -3.80 16.50
N ALA A 61 -4.11 -3.54 15.34
CA ALA A 61 -5.31 -2.71 15.22
C ALA A 61 -6.53 -3.37 15.89
N ALA A 62 -6.68 -4.70 15.74
CA ALA A 62 -7.79 -5.46 16.28
C ALA A 62 -7.67 -5.71 17.79
N LYS A 63 -6.47 -6.09 18.26
CA LYS A 63 -6.24 -6.62 19.62
C LYS A 63 -5.52 -5.65 20.54
N GLY A 64 -4.83 -4.64 19.98
CA GLY A 64 -3.98 -3.73 20.73
C GLY A 64 -2.61 -4.31 21.07
N TYR A 65 -1.76 -3.46 21.65
CA TYR A 65 -0.37 -3.80 21.98
C TYR A 65 -0.22 -4.66 23.24
N ASP A 66 -1.24 -4.70 24.10
CA ASP A 66 -1.22 -5.47 25.35
C ASP A 66 -1.59 -6.96 25.15
N ALA A 67 -1.91 -7.37 23.90
CA ALA A 67 -2.25 -8.75 23.57
C ALA A 67 -1.03 -9.68 23.79
N PRO A 68 -1.13 -10.74 24.62
CA PRO A 68 0.01 -11.60 24.96
C PRO A 68 0.69 -12.23 23.73
N GLU A 69 -0.07 -12.56 22.70
CA GLU A 69 0.44 -13.14 21.46
C GLU A 69 1.14 -12.13 20.54
N LEU A 70 1.06 -10.83 20.82
CA LEU A 70 1.65 -9.74 20.02
C LEU A 70 2.78 -9.02 20.76
N VAL A 71 3.49 -9.70 21.67
CA VAL A 71 4.60 -9.11 22.44
C VAL A 71 5.68 -8.46 21.57
N ASP A 72 5.99 -9.07 20.42
CA ASP A 72 6.96 -8.53 19.45
C ASP A 72 6.41 -7.36 18.63
N GLY A 73 5.13 -7.04 18.78
CA GLY A 73 4.43 -5.94 18.13
C GLY A 73 4.96 -4.55 18.52
N ILE A 74 5.72 -4.44 19.60
CA ILE A 74 6.35 -3.19 20.06
C ILE A 74 7.26 -2.54 19.01
N ARG A 75 7.76 -3.31 18.04
CA ARG A 75 8.59 -2.81 16.94
C ARG A 75 7.82 -1.94 15.92
N PHE A 76 6.49 -1.97 15.94
CA PHE A 76 5.65 -1.23 15.01
C PHE A 76 5.19 0.10 15.59
N PHE A 77 5.35 1.18 14.82
CA PHE A 77 4.88 2.50 15.22
C PHE A 77 3.36 2.56 15.34
N PRO A 78 2.81 3.18 16.40
CA PRO A 78 1.39 3.03 16.77
C PRO A 78 0.41 3.75 15.85
N LEU A 79 0.85 4.78 15.11
CA LEU A 79 -0.06 5.57 14.27
C LEU A 79 -0.78 4.69 13.24
N TRP A 80 -0.07 3.76 12.59
CA TRP A 80 -0.65 2.95 11.52
C TRP A 80 -1.71 1.94 12.02
N PRO A 81 -1.44 1.10 13.06
CA PRO A 81 -2.48 0.30 13.70
C PRO A 81 -3.66 1.11 14.25
N LEU A 82 -3.41 2.29 14.83
CA LEU A 82 -4.47 3.15 15.35
C LEU A 82 -5.40 3.66 14.24
N LEU A 83 -4.85 4.03 13.09
CA LEU A 83 -5.65 4.38 11.91
C LEU A 83 -6.45 3.17 11.41
N GLY A 84 -5.83 1.99 11.34
CA GLY A 84 -6.50 0.74 11.00
C GLY A 84 -7.69 0.44 11.93
N ARG A 85 -7.50 0.63 13.25
CA ARG A 85 -8.56 0.46 14.25
C ARG A 85 -9.68 1.48 14.09
N PHE A 86 -9.33 2.76 13.92
CA PHE A 86 -10.31 3.84 13.82
C PHE A 86 -11.17 3.70 12.55
N PHE A 87 -10.53 3.51 11.39
CA PHE A 87 -11.25 3.40 10.12
C PHE A 87 -11.86 2.01 9.90
N GLY A 88 -11.28 0.96 10.49
CA GLY A 88 -11.78 -0.41 10.44
C GLY A 88 -12.90 -0.72 11.44
N ALA A 89 -13.19 0.19 12.37
CA ALA A 89 -14.29 0.06 13.33
C ALA A 89 -15.65 -0.14 12.63
N ILE A 90 -15.79 0.40 11.41
CA ILE A 90 -16.96 0.15 10.57
C ILE A 90 -16.79 -1.21 9.90
N GLY A 91 -17.47 -2.22 10.44
CA GLY A 91 -17.49 -3.57 9.89
C GLY A 91 -16.45 -4.52 10.47
N ASP A 92 -15.64 -4.09 11.44
CA ASP A 92 -14.60 -4.89 12.09
C ASP A 92 -13.56 -5.42 11.09
N ARG A 93 -13.12 -4.54 10.18
CA ARG A 93 -12.21 -4.86 9.06
C ARG A 93 -10.99 -3.92 9.02
N PRO A 94 -10.10 -3.99 10.03
CA PRO A 94 -8.86 -3.20 10.02
C PRO A 94 -7.97 -3.54 8.82
N ASP A 95 -7.99 -4.78 8.34
CA ASP A 95 -7.31 -5.23 7.12
C ASP A 95 -7.69 -4.38 5.90
N ILE A 96 -8.99 -4.26 5.62
CA ILE A 96 -9.50 -3.48 4.50
C ILE A 96 -9.18 -1.99 4.70
N ALA A 97 -9.36 -1.48 5.92
CA ALA A 97 -9.09 -0.08 6.23
C ALA A 97 -7.64 0.30 5.94
N LEU A 98 -6.67 -0.52 6.35
CA LEU A 98 -5.25 -0.28 6.10
C LEU A 98 -4.91 -0.28 4.60
N VAL A 99 -5.44 -1.24 3.84
CA VAL A 99 -5.23 -1.29 2.37
C VAL A 99 -5.82 -0.05 1.70
N VAL A 100 -7.04 0.35 2.05
CA VAL A 100 -7.68 1.54 1.49
C VAL A 100 -6.89 2.80 1.83
N LEU A 101 -6.50 2.96 3.09
CA LEU A 101 -5.70 4.10 3.54
C LEU A 101 -4.36 4.19 2.80
N ALA A 102 -3.62 3.08 2.71
CA ALA A 102 -2.34 3.04 2.00
C ALA A 102 -2.53 3.46 0.54
N ASN A 103 -3.58 2.97 -0.11
CA ASN A 103 -3.89 3.33 -1.49
C ASN A 103 -4.24 4.81 -1.68
N LEU A 104 -4.99 5.40 -0.74
CA LEU A 104 -5.32 6.83 -0.77
C LEU A 104 -4.09 7.70 -0.48
N LEU A 105 -3.28 7.33 0.50
CA LEU A 105 -2.06 8.05 0.87
C LEU A 105 -1.02 7.98 -0.24
N ALA A 106 -0.82 6.83 -0.88
CA ALA A 106 0.07 6.71 -2.03
C ALA A 106 -0.34 7.63 -3.20
N LEU A 107 -1.65 7.78 -3.46
CA LEU A 107 -2.17 8.70 -4.47
C LEU A 107 -1.87 10.17 -4.11
N VAL A 108 -2.11 10.54 -2.85
CA VAL A 108 -1.82 11.88 -2.32
C VAL A 108 -0.33 12.16 -2.37
N ALA A 109 0.51 11.24 -1.91
CA ALA A 109 1.96 11.31 -1.93
C ALA A 109 2.46 11.53 -3.37
N GLY A 110 1.96 10.77 -4.35
CA GLY A 110 2.31 10.97 -5.75
C GLY A 110 1.92 12.34 -6.30
N ALA A 111 0.77 12.90 -5.88
CA ALA A 111 0.35 14.24 -6.30
C ALA A 111 1.21 15.35 -5.68
N LEU A 112 1.55 15.20 -4.39
CA LEU A 112 2.48 16.10 -3.69
C LEU A 112 3.89 16.03 -4.29
N LEU A 113 4.36 14.83 -4.61
CA LEU A 113 5.67 14.59 -5.22
C LEU A 113 5.73 15.17 -6.64
N HIS A 114 4.67 15.03 -7.44
CA HIS A 114 4.57 15.69 -8.74
C HIS A 114 4.76 17.21 -8.62
N ARG A 115 4.04 17.80 -7.67
CA ARG A 115 4.06 19.24 -7.43
C ARG A 115 5.44 19.71 -6.98
N LEU A 116 6.03 19.00 -6.02
CA LEU A 116 7.38 19.29 -5.52
C LEU A 116 8.41 19.22 -6.65
N ALA A 117 8.43 18.12 -7.40
CA ALA A 117 9.37 17.95 -8.51
C ALA A 117 9.21 19.05 -9.58
N LEU A 118 7.98 19.47 -9.87
CA LEU A 118 7.72 20.56 -10.80
C LEU A 118 8.19 21.92 -10.26
N GLN A 119 8.04 22.18 -8.97
CA GLN A 119 8.50 23.42 -8.34
C GLN A 119 10.03 23.53 -8.36
N GLU A 120 10.73 22.43 -8.05
CA GLU A 120 12.19 22.39 -7.98
C GLU A 120 12.84 22.42 -9.37
N THR A 121 12.37 21.57 -10.27
CA THR A 121 13.03 21.39 -11.58
C THR A 121 12.52 22.32 -12.66
N ARG A 122 11.31 22.86 -12.48
CA ARG A 122 10.54 23.58 -13.53
C ARG A 122 10.34 22.76 -14.81
N ASP A 123 10.55 21.44 -14.78
CA ASP A 123 10.39 20.53 -15.91
C ASP A 123 9.23 19.55 -15.69
N PRO A 124 8.13 19.69 -16.45
CA PRO A 124 7.02 18.76 -16.40
C PRO A 124 7.38 17.31 -16.75
N ALA A 125 8.38 17.08 -17.61
CA ALA A 125 8.77 15.72 -17.99
C ALA A 125 9.47 15.02 -16.82
N THR A 126 10.39 15.70 -16.15
CA THR A 126 11.03 15.20 -14.93
C THR A 126 10.00 14.96 -13.82
N ALA A 127 9.08 15.90 -13.57
CA ALA A 127 8.03 15.71 -12.55
C ALA A 127 7.17 14.45 -12.79
N ARG A 128 6.79 14.16 -14.04
CA ARG A 128 6.07 12.93 -14.39
C ARG A 128 6.91 11.67 -14.16
N ARG A 129 8.19 11.69 -14.54
CA ARG A 129 9.11 10.55 -14.33
C ARG A 129 9.34 10.28 -12.85
N THR A 130 9.45 11.30 -12.02
CA THR A 130 9.60 11.16 -10.56
C THR A 130 8.45 10.39 -9.95
N VAL A 131 7.20 10.76 -10.28
CA VAL A 131 6.00 10.04 -9.79
C VAL A 131 5.97 8.61 -10.32
N ARG A 132 6.35 8.42 -11.59
CA ARG A 132 6.40 7.09 -12.21
C ARG A 132 7.43 6.18 -11.55
N LEU A 133 8.61 6.68 -11.23
CA LEU A 133 9.61 5.94 -10.48
C LEU A 133 9.12 5.65 -9.06
N PHE A 134 8.54 6.63 -8.37
CA PHE A 134 7.98 6.43 -7.02
C PHE A 134 6.95 5.29 -6.97
N ALA A 135 6.06 5.20 -7.96
CA ALA A 135 4.99 4.20 -7.97
C ALA A 135 5.38 2.85 -8.60
N LEU A 136 6.41 2.79 -9.43
CA LEU A 136 6.76 1.60 -10.23
C LEU A 136 8.16 1.04 -9.99
N PHE A 137 9.01 1.70 -9.18
CA PHE A 137 10.29 1.11 -8.80
C PHE A 137 10.06 -0.25 -8.13
N PRO A 138 10.96 -1.25 -8.26
CA PRO A 138 10.66 -2.61 -7.80
C PRO A 138 10.07 -2.76 -6.39
N PRO A 139 10.51 -2.05 -5.33
CA PRO A 139 9.89 -2.14 -4.01
C PRO A 139 8.58 -1.36 -3.87
N ALA A 140 8.15 -0.58 -4.86
CA ALA A 140 6.96 0.27 -4.78
C ALA A 140 5.64 -0.51 -4.70
N PHE A 141 5.65 -1.84 -4.87
CA PHE A 141 4.46 -2.67 -4.61
C PHE A 141 3.96 -2.54 -3.17
N VAL A 142 4.84 -2.18 -2.20
CA VAL A 142 4.43 -1.91 -0.81
C VAL A 142 3.44 -0.75 -0.69
N LEU A 143 3.46 0.20 -1.64
CA LEU A 143 2.48 1.29 -1.72
C LEU A 143 1.07 0.83 -2.15
N VAL A 144 0.91 -0.45 -2.53
CA VAL A 144 -0.37 -1.10 -2.84
C VAL A 144 -0.88 -1.93 -1.65
N LEU A 145 0.03 -2.44 -0.82
CA LEU A 145 -0.27 -3.27 0.35
C LEU A 145 -0.76 -2.41 1.52
N GLY A 146 -1.34 -3.02 2.55
CA GLY A 146 -1.76 -2.34 3.79
C GLY A 146 -0.61 -1.92 4.71
N TYR A 147 0.44 -1.36 4.12
CA TYR A 147 1.73 -1.05 4.72
C TYR A 147 1.83 0.43 5.11
N SER A 148 2.68 0.73 6.09
CA SER A 148 2.83 2.08 6.65
C SER A 148 3.67 3.03 5.78
N GLU A 149 4.34 2.48 4.76
CA GLU A 149 5.24 3.17 3.84
C GLU A 149 4.51 4.06 2.80
N ALA A 150 3.19 3.97 2.76
CA ALA A 150 2.32 4.66 1.80
C ALA A 150 1.94 6.10 2.16
#